data_AF-A0A923IF47-F1
#
_entry.id   AF-A0A923IF47-F1
#
_cell.length_a   1.000
_cell.length_b   1.000
_cell.length_c   1.000
_cell.angle_alpha   90.00
_cell.angle_beta   90.00
_cell.angle_gamma   90.00
#
_symmetry.space_group_name_H-M   'P 1'
#
loop_
_entity.id
_entity.type
_entity.pdbx_description
1 polymer ?
#
loop_
_entity_poly.entity_id
_entity_poly.type
_entity_poly.pdbx_seq_one_letter_code
_entity_poly.pdbx_strand_id
1 'polypeptide(L)' 'WEIARFLEQYGSERLLFGSDFPFGSPAQELQKVTRLALGAEDMENLVSRNFLRLIGAIPKQDHSAC' A
#
# COMPACT_ATOMS: atom_id res chain seq x y z
N TRP A 1 14.10 -1.58 -7.26
CA TRP A 1 13.14 -0.58 -6.79
C TRP A 1 12.73 -0.93 -5.37
N GLU A 2 12.90 -0.04 -4.41
CA GLU A 2 12.76 -0.34 -2.97
C GLU A 2 11.36 -0.84 -2.58
N ILE A 3 10.30 -0.29 -3.20
CA ILE A 3 8.90 -0.67 -2.94
C ILE A 3 8.64 -2.15 -3.25
N ALA A 4 9.14 -2.65 -4.40
CA ALA A 4 8.98 -4.06 -4.78
C ALA A 4 9.63 -5.00 -3.75
N ARG A 5 10.82 -4.63 -3.25
CA ARG A 5 11.53 -5.42 -2.22
C ARG A 5 10.76 -5.43 -0.90
N PHE A 6 10.13 -4.33 -0.52
CA PHE A 6 9.31 -4.28 0.68
C PHE A 6 8.02 -5.10 0.54
N LEU A 7 7.41 -5.11 -0.64
CA LEU A 7 6.25 -5.95 -0.93
C LEU A 7 6.61 -7.43 -0.80
N GLU A 8 7.74 -7.86 -1.36
CA GLU A 8 8.24 -9.23 -1.24
C GLU A 8 8.55 -9.61 0.21
N GLN A 9 9.15 -8.70 0.98
CA GLN A 9 9.62 -9.01 2.33
C GLN A 9 8.50 -8.94 3.40
N TYR A 10 7.57 -8.00 3.28
CA TYR A 10 6.60 -7.69 4.34
C TYR A 10 5.14 -7.93 3.93
N GLY A 11 4.87 -8.13 2.63
CA GLY A 11 3.52 -8.21 2.08
C GLY A 11 2.86 -6.84 1.94
N SER A 12 1.83 -6.77 1.10
CA SER A 12 1.10 -5.52 0.81
C SER A 12 0.35 -4.96 2.01
N GLU A 13 -0.01 -5.79 3.00
CA GLU A 13 -0.82 -5.40 4.16
C GLU A 13 -0.11 -4.58 5.23
N ARG A 14 1.22 -4.42 5.12
CA ARG A 14 2.04 -3.72 6.12
C ARG A 14 2.68 -2.44 5.59
N LEU A 15 2.32 -2.03 4.38
CA LEU A 15 2.93 -0.89 3.70
C LEU A 15 1.90 0.21 3.44
N LEU A 16 2.31 1.46 3.54
CA LEU A 16 1.45 2.62 3.29
C LEU A 16 2.03 3.46 2.17
N PHE A 17 1.20 3.82 1.20
CA PHE A 17 1.55 4.85 0.24
C PHE A 17 1.65 6.21 0.93
N GLY A 18 2.76 6.92 0.66
CA GLY A 18 2.97 8.30 1.03
C GLY A 18 3.75 9.00 -0.06
N SER A 19 3.29 10.18 -0.47
CA SER A 19 3.91 10.96 -1.55
C SER A 19 5.02 11.90 -1.11
N ASP A 20 5.18 12.08 0.20
CA ASP A 20 6.10 13.06 0.79
C ASP A 20 5.85 14.51 0.30
N PHE A 21 4.60 14.85 -0.01
CA PHE A 21 4.24 16.22 -0.38
C PHE A 21 4.50 17.17 0.80
N PRO A 22 5.14 18.35 0.60
CA PRO A 22 5.40 19.03 -0.68
C PRO A 22 6.74 18.72 -1.36
N PHE A 23 7.57 17.82 -0.80
CA PHE A 23 8.87 17.46 -1.39
C PHE A 23 8.73 16.48 -2.57
N GLY A 24 7.73 15.60 -2.53
CA GLY A 24 7.36 14.71 -3.62
C GLY A 24 6.00 15.07 -4.26
N SER A 25 5.87 14.84 -5.56
CA SER A 25 4.62 15.04 -6.29
C SER A 25 3.71 13.82 -6.13
N PRO A 26 2.46 13.98 -5.61
CA PRO A 26 1.54 12.86 -5.43
C PRO A 26 1.32 12.02 -6.68
N ALA A 27 1.20 12.67 -7.85
CA ALA A 27 0.99 11.97 -9.11
C ALA A 27 2.22 11.16 -9.54
N GLN A 28 3.43 11.71 -9.37
CA GLN A 28 4.66 11.03 -9.75
C GLN A 28 4.98 9.86 -8.82
N GLU A 29 4.79 10.04 -7.51
CA GLU A 29 4.99 8.96 -6.54
C GLU A 29 3.98 7.83 -6.73
N LEU A 30 2.70 8.16 -6.97
CA LEU A 30 1.68 7.16 -7.30
C LEU A 30 2.02 6.42 -8.60
N GLN A 31 2.56 7.11 -9.60
CA GLN A 31 2.97 6.48 -10.85
C GLN A 31 4.08 5.43 -10.66
N LYS A 32 4.98 5.60 -9.68
CA LYS A 32 6.00 4.59 -9.37
C LYS A 32 5.36 3.30 -8.88
N VAL A 33 4.30 3.40 -8.06
CA VAL A 33 3.55 2.25 -7.55
C VAL A 33 2.75 1.58 -8.67
N THR A 34 2.03 2.34 -9.51
CA THR A 34 1.21 1.76 -10.58
C THR A 34 2.03 1.02 -11.63
N ARG A 35 3.28 1.42 -11.86
CA ARG A 35 4.23 0.71 -12.74
C ARG A 35 4.67 -0.65 -12.23
N LEU A 36 4.46 -0.98 -10.95
CA LEU A 36 4.77 -2.30 -10.40
C LEU A 36 3.76 -3.38 -10.85
N ALA A 37 2.66 -3.00 -11.50
CA ALA A 37 1.64 -3.92 -12.02
C ALA A 37 1.12 -4.92 -10.97
N LEU A 38 0.92 -4.43 -9.74
CA LEU A 38 0.40 -5.22 -8.62
C LEU A 38 -1.04 -5.70 -8.89
N GLY A 39 -1.43 -6.79 -8.23
CA GLY A 39 -2.82 -7.21 -8.18
C GLY A 39 -3.71 -6.13 -7.55
N ALA A 40 -5.00 -6.15 -7.88
CA ALA A 40 -5.96 -5.15 -7.39
C ALA A 40 -5.99 -5.07 -5.85
N GLU A 41 -5.93 -6.22 -5.17
CA GLU A 41 -5.89 -6.30 -3.72
C GLU A 41 -4.63 -5.66 -3.12
N ASP A 42 -3.45 -5.99 -3.65
CA ASP A 42 -2.19 -5.42 -3.19
C ASP A 42 -2.12 -3.91 -3.39
N MET A 43 -2.62 -3.43 -4.54
CA MET A 43 -2.72 -2.00 -4.82
C MET A 43 -3.65 -1.33 -3.79
N GLU A 44 -4.84 -1.88 -3.55
CA GLU A 44 -5.81 -1.31 -2.63
C GLU A 44 -5.33 -1.31 -1.18
N ASN A 45 -4.59 -2.34 -0.77
CA ASN A 45 -3.89 -2.40 0.51
C ASN A 45 -2.93 -1.21 0.64
N LEU A 46 -2.07 -1.01 -0.36
CA LEU A 46 -1.03 0.02 -0.32
C LEU A 46 -1.59 1.45 -0.28
N VAL A 47 -2.58 1.75 -1.13
CA VAL A 47 -3.06 3.12 -1.35
C VAL A 47 -4.25 3.52 -0.47
N SER A 48 -4.89 2.57 0.22
CA SER A 48 -6.13 2.84 0.97
C SER A 48 -6.33 1.96 2.20
N ARG A 49 -6.55 0.64 2.04
CA ARG A 49 -7.07 -0.21 3.12
C ARG A 49 -6.17 -0.24 4.33
N ASN A 50 -4.85 -0.22 4.16
CA ASN A 50 -3.92 -0.21 5.29
C ASN A 50 -4.05 1.05 6.14
N PHE A 51 -4.22 2.20 5.50
CA PHE A 51 -4.45 3.46 6.21
C PHE A 51 -5.80 3.43 6.92
N LEU A 52 -6.86 3.00 6.22
CA LEU A 52 -8.21 2.89 6.81
C LEU A 52 -8.24 1.92 8.01
N ARG A 53 -7.54 0.79 7.94
CA ARG A 53 -7.36 -0.15 9.06
C ARG A 53 -6.58 0.51 10.22
N LEU A 54 -5.52 1.25 9.91
CA LEU A 54 -4.69 1.92 10.91
C LEU A 54 -5.48 2.97 11.71
N ILE A 55 -6.34 3.74 11.05
CA ILE A 55 -7.17 4.76 11.70
C ILE A 55 -8.49 4.20 12.27
N GLY A 56 -8.75 2.90 12.15
CA GLY A 56 -9.96 2.25 12.65
C GLY A 56 -11.24 2.56 11.85
N ALA A 57 -11.12 3.06 10.62
CA ALA A 57 -12.25 3.34 9.75
C ALA A 57 -12.87 2.08 9.13
N ILE A 58 -12.08 1.00 9.01
CA ILE A 58 -12.54 -0.33 8.61
C ILE A 58 -11.95 -1.41 9.53
N PRO A 59 -12.61 -2.58 9.67
CA PRO A 59 -12.06 -3.69 10.44
C PRO A 59 -10.74 -4.21 9.88
N LYS A 60 -9.89 -4.78 10.75
CA LYS A 60 -8.81 -5.64 10.27
C LYS A 60 -9.42 -6.88 9.61
N GLN A 61 -8.88 -7.27 8.46
CA GLN A 61 -9.20 -8.58 7.90
C GLN A 61 -8.58 -9.64 8.81
N ASP A 62 -9.42 -10.50 9.36
CA ASP A 62 -8.97 -11.68 10.07
C ASP A 62 -8.60 -12.74 9.05
N HIS A 63 -7.30 -13.08 8.97
CA HIS A 63 -6.82 -14.23 8.21
C HIS A 63 -7.08 -15.57 8.92
N SER A 64 -7.94 -15.58 9.93
CA SER A 64 -8.42 -16.78 10.61
C SER A 64 -9.51 -17.47 9.79
N ALA A 65 -9.13 -17.95 8.60
CA ALA A 65 -9.91 -18.94 7.85
C ALA A 65 -8.97 -19.80 7.01
N CYS A 66 -8.30 -20.73 7.67
CA CYS A 66 -7.85 -22.00 7.10
C CYS A 66 -7.78 -23.03 8.23
#